data_AF-E0XPR0-F1
#
_entry.id   AF-E0XPR0-F1
#
_cell.length_a   1.000
_cell.length_b   1.000
_cell.length_c   1.000
_cell.angle_alpha   90.00
_cell.angle_beta   90.00
_cell.angle_gamma   90.00
#
_symmetry.space_group_name_H-M   'P 1'
#
loop_
_entity.id
_entity.type
_entity.pdbx_description
1 polymer ?
#
loop_
_entity_poly.entity_id
_entity_poly.type
_entity_poly.pdbx_seq_one_letter_code
_entity_poly.pdbx_strand_id
1 'polypeptide(L)'
;TPLATGVHDWQAQGITSVLHEKRGGYANNTGTVYGLGGKAESEGVRIMSGVKVQGFESGNGSGAITAVQTDRGTIQCDYVIVAVGPWVKSVWEMLELPRAVTIKGADGMLHENVPTWVFWSLQEGTLGVDPNLQRTNDGDMPPVIHVDTDAALHSCVDGSVVTDQMWGIYYKPDFHFGGIQGGAAPFKVAADPDDVAVDPYGPESPDFVVGEEFAHMWVSALAHCQKRFEGQMPKYKNEPSGGIGAFSPDSFPVFDVFRENCYVIADSNHGFKMIGVGKLVAEEICGARSKLMEPFRFSRYIEGKLHPVSNSPFPWS
;
A
#
# COMPACT_ATOMS: atom_id res chain seq x y z
N THR A 1 -1.20 23.52 -18.28
CA THR A 1 -2.68 23.49 -18.34
C THR A 1 -3.27 23.91 -17.00
N PRO A 2 -3.40 25.21 -16.70
CA PRO A 2 -4.10 25.68 -15.49
C PRO A 2 -5.58 25.24 -15.47
N LEU A 3 -6.15 24.99 -16.66
CA LEU A 3 -7.51 24.54 -16.87
C LEU A 3 -7.80 23.08 -16.46
N ALA A 4 -6.78 22.23 -16.27
CA ALA A 4 -7.00 20.80 -15.99
C ALA A 4 -6.89 20.42 -14.50
N THR A 5 -6.12 21.18 -13.71
CA THR A 5 -5.88 20.88 -12.29
C THR A 5 -6.79 21.65 -11.34
N GLY A 6 -7.50 22.68 -11.83
CA GLY A 6 -8.32 23.54 -10.98
C GLY A 6 -7.51 24.39 -10.00
N VAL A 7 -6.19 24.51 -10.19
CA VAL A 7 -5.29 25.34 -9.36
C VAL A 7 -4.44 26.26 -10.25
N HIS A 8 -4.48 27.56 -9.97
CA HIS A 8 -3.84 28.60 -10.79
C HIS A 8 -2.32 28.69 -10.60
N ASP A 9 -1.81 28.12 -9.52
CA ASP A 9 -0.40 28.18 -9.12
C ASP A 9 0.38 26.90 -9.48
N TRP A 10 -0.18 26.08 -10.37
CA TRP A 10 0.49 24.91 -10.93
C TRP A 10 1.73 25.31 -11.73
N GLN A 11 2.88 24.72 -11.40
CA GLN A 11 4.15 25.02 -12.07
C GLN A 11 5.00 23.79 -12.39
N ALA A 12 4.45 22.58 -12.22
CA ALA A 12 5.15 21.35 -12.55
C ALA A 12 5.62 21.33 -14.02
N GLN A 13 6.84 20.85 -14.23
CA GLN A 13 7.46 20.71 -15.55
C GLN A 13 7.30 19.27 -16.06
N GLY A 14 7.51 19.05 -17.36
CA GLY A 14 7.44 17.71 -17.95
C GLY A 14 6.04 17.07 -17.99
N ILE A 15 4.98 17.79 -17.60
CA ILE A 15 3.63 17.23 -17.55
C ILE A 15 2.97 17.29 -18.92
N THR A 16 2.87 16.13 -19.57
CA THR A 16 2.29 15.99 -20.92
C THR A 16 0.81 15.61 -20.91
N SER A 17 0.33 14.98 -19.83
CA SER A 17 -1.02 14.43 -19.72
C SER A 17 -1.59 14.64 -18.32
N VAL A 18 -2.91 14.74 -18.21
CA VAL A 18 -3.64 14.84 -16.95
C VAL A 18 -4.89 13.96 -17.04
N LEU A 19 -5.08 13.09 -16.06
CA LEU A 19 -6.29 12.30 -15.87
C LEU A 19 -6.97 12.73 -14.57
N HIS A 20 -8.28 12.97 -14.63
CA HIS A 20 -9.07 13.34 -13.45
C HIS A 20 -10.18 12.31 -13.20
N GLU A 21 -10.02 11.53 -12.13
CA GLU A 21 -11.06 10.64 -11.63
C GLU A 21 -12.05 11.39 -10.72
N LYS A 22 -13.19 11.80 -11.28
CA LYS A 22 -14.19 12.61 -10.57
C LYS A 22 -14.78 11.97 -9.30
N ARG A 23 -14.72 10.65 -9.19
CA ARG A 23 -15.25 9.88 -8.05
C ARG A 23 -14.17 9.46 -7.06
N GLY A 24 -12.91 9.78 -7.36
CA GLY A 24 -11.78 9.54 -6.47
C GLY A 24 -11.84 10.46 -5.25
N GLY A 25 -11.17 10.06 -4.18
CA GLY A 25 -11.14 10.82 -2.94
C GLY A 25 -10.22 10.18 -1.92
N TYR A 26 -10.30 10.68 -0.69
CA TYR A 26 -9.54 10.18 0.46
C TYR A 26 -10.43 10.16 1.69
N ALA A 27 -10.02 9.37 2.68
CA ALA A 27 -10.74 9.23 3.95
C ALA A 27 -9.75 9.09 5.10
N ASN A 28 -10.20 9.38 6.32
CA ASN A 28 -9.44 9.07 7.54
C ASN A 28 -9.41 7.55 7.72
N ASN A 29 -8.25 6.95 7.53
CA ASN A 29 -8.06 5.50 7.60
C ASN A 29 -8.34 4.92 8.99
N THR A 30 -7.75 5.48 10.03
CA THR A 30 -7.94 5.05 11.43
C THR A 30 -9.42 5.11 11.83
N GLY A 31 -10.08 6.24 11.60
CA GLY A 31 -11.51 6.41 11.90
C GLY A 31 -12.40 5.46 11.09
N THR A 32 -12.05 5.20 9.82
CA THR A 32 -12.78 4.26 8.97
C THR A 32 -12.66 2.82 9.50
N VAL A 33 -11.46 2.37 9.84
CA VAL A 33 -11.21 1.01 10.34
C VAL A 33 -11.90 0.78 11.68
N TYR A 34 -11.79 1.71 12.64
CA TYR A 34 -12.51 1.59 13.91
C TYR A 34 -14.03 1.62 13.71
N GLY A 35 -14.53 2.47 12.81
CA GLY A 35 -15.96 2.51 12.49
C GLY A 35 -16.48 1.21 11.88
N LEU A 36 -15.69 0.55 11.03
CA LEU A 36 -16.01 -0.77 10.50
C LEU A 36 -15.92 -1.87 11.56
N GLY A 37 -14.93 -1.81 12.44
CA GLY A 37 -14.79 -2.71 13.59
C GLY A 37 -16.03 -2.66 14.49
N GLY A 38 -16.48 -1.45 14.86
CA GLY A 38 -17.69 -1.28 15.68
C GLY A 38 -18.96 -1.79 15.00
N LYS A 39 -19.08 -1.65 13.67
CA LYS A 39 -20.19 -2.26 12.91
C LYS A 39 -20.13 -3.78 12.95
N ALA A 40 -18.95 -4.38 12.79
CA ALA A 40 -18.79 -5.82 12.88
C ALA A 40 -19.17 -6.35 14.28
N GLU A 41 -18.71 -5.68 15.33
CA GLU A 41 -19.06 -6.03 16.72
C GLU A 41 -20.57 -5.91 16.99
N SER A 42 -21.23 -4.91 16.40
CA SER A 42 -22.69 -4.76 16.53
C SER A 42 -23.49 -5.91 15.89
N GLU A 43 -22.88 -6.61 14.93
CA GLU A 43 -23.41 -7.82 14.30
C GLU A 43 -22.95 -9.11 15.02
N GLY A 44 -22.28 -8.99 16.18
CA GLY A 44 -21.86 -10.12 17.00
C GLY A 44 -20.46 -10.67 16.70
N VAL A 45 -19.68 -10.01 15.82
CA VAL A 45 -18.27 -10.37 15.60
C VAL A 45 -17.47 -10.07 16.87
N ARG A 46 -16.59 -10.98 17.27
CA ARG A 46 -15.67 -10.77 18.40
C ARG A 46 -14.30 -10.35 17.87
N ILE A 47 -13.85 -9.16 18.22
CA ILE A 47 -12.50 -8.67 17.91
C ILE A 47 -11.60 -8.90 19.12
N MET A 48 -10.55 -9.72 18.96
CA MET A 48 -9.62 -10.07 20.03
C MET A 48 -8.23 -9.49 19.73
N SER A 49 -7.91 -8.33 20.33
CA SER A 49 -6.57 -7.72 20.24
C SER A 49 -5.58 -8.34 21.23
N GLY A 50 -4.28 -8.22 20.96
CA GLY A 50 -3.24 -8.75 21.86
C GLY A 50 -3.16 -10.28 21.87
N VAL A 51 -3.62 -10.91 20.79
CA VAL A 51 -3.54 -12.35 20.53
C VAL A 51 -2.68 -12.54 19.29
N LYS A 52 -1.56 -13.23 19.44
CA LYS A 52 -0.61 -13.49 18.36
C LYS A 52 -0.82 -14.89 17.80
N VAL A 53 -1.05 -15.00 16.49
CA VAL A 53 -1.06 -16.28 15.78
C VAL A 53 0.36 -16.84 15.73
N GLN A 54 0.50 -18.14 16.02
CA GLN A 54 1.77 -18.85 16.06
C GLN A 54 1.83 -20.00 15.05
N GLY A 55 0.69 -20.48 14.56
CA GLY A 55 0.61 -21.59 13.62
C GLY A 55 -0.82 -22.04 13.35
N PHE A 56 -0.96 -23.11 12.58
CA PHE A 56 -2.24 -23.70 12.21
C PHE A 56 -2.21 -25.22 12.38
N GLU A 57 -3.35 -25.81 12.73
CA GLU A 57 -3.53 -27.27 12.76
C GLU A 57 -4.34 -27.69 11.53
N SER A 58 -3.93 -28.77 10.87
CA SER A 58 -4.65 -29.34 9.73
C SER A 58 -5.33 -30.66 10.10
N GLY A 59 -6.40 -31.02 9.39
CA GLY A 59 -7.07 -32.31 9.54
C GLY A 59 -6.17 -33.49 9.15
N ASN A 60 -6.40 -34.65 9.76
CA ASN A 60 -5.64 -35.86 9.44
C ASN A 60 -5.81 -36.25 7.95
N GLY A 61 -4.72 -36.16 7.19
CA GLY A 61 -4.72 -36.52 5.76
C GLY A 61 -5.37 -35.48 4.83
N SER A 62 -5.65 -34.26 5.31
CA SER A 62 -6.16 -33.13 4.51
C SER A 62 -5.30 -31.89 4.74
N GLY A 63 -5.26 -31.00 3.77
CA GLY A 63 -4.66 -29.68 3.94
C GLY A 63 -5.57 -28.70 4.69
N ALA A 64 -6.84 -29.03 4.90
CA ALA A 64 -7.84 -28.18 5.55
C ALA A 64 -7.44 -27.82 6.98
N ILE A 65 -7.45 -26.53 7.29
CA ILE A 65 -7.17 -25.99 8.62
C ILE A 65 -8.35 -26.25 9.55
N THR A 66 -8.09 -26.85 10.71
CA THR A 66 -9.10 -27.14 11.74
C THR A 66 -8.96 -26.22 12.95
N ALA A 67 -7.79 -25.60 13.14
CA ALA A 67 -7.57 -24.68 14.24
C ALA A 67 -6.44 -23.68 13.99
N VAL A 68 -6.53 -22.52 14.66
CA VAL A 68 -5.48 -21.50 14.74
C VAL A 68 -4.81 -21.57 16.10
N GLN A 69 -3.51 -21.77 16.12
CA GLN A 69 -2.70 -21.76 17.34
C GLN A 69 -2.29 -20.32 17.67
N THR A 70 -2.49 -19.91 18.92
CA THR A 70 -2.14 -18.56 19.39
C THR A 70 -1.38 -18.60 20.70
N ASP A 71 -0.76 -17.48 21.07
CA ASP A 71 -0.14 -17.29 22.39
C ASP A 71 -1.14 -17.30 23.57
N ARG A 72 -2.44 -17.33 23.28
CA ARG A 72 -3.54 -17.45 24.26
C ARG A 72 -4.30 -18.78 24.16
N GLY A 73 -3.74 -19.77 23.45
CA GLY A 73 -4.33 -21.08 23.24
C GLY A 73 -4.86 -21.29 21.83
N THR A 74 -5.44 -22.46 21.58
CA THR A 74 -5.92 -22.87 20.26
C THR A 74 -7.39 -22.51 20.05
N ILE A 75 -7.71 -21.96 18.88
CA ILE A 75 -9.08 -21.62 18.46
C ILE A 75 -9.48 -22.55 17.32
N GLN A 76 -10.48 -23.41 17.55
CA GLN A 76 -11.02 -24.31 16.52
C GLN A 76 -11.85 -23.51 15.50
N CYS A 77 -11.75 -23.86 14.22
CA CYS A 77 -12.43 -23.17 13.13
C CYS A 77 -12.64 -24.09 11.91
N ASP A 78 -13.72 -23.84 11.17
CA ASP A 78 -13.99 -24.53 9.90
C ASP A 78 -13.39 -23.78 8.69
N TYR A 79 -13.03 -22.51 8.87
CA TYR A 79 -12.52 -21.64 7.81
C TYR A 79 -11.62 -20.55 8.41
N VAL A 80 -10.56 -20.19 7.68
CA VAL A 80 -9.61 -19.13 8.07
C VAL A 80 -9.53 -18.07 6.99
N ILE A 81 -9.45 -16.81 7.40
CA ILE A 81 -9.17 -15.68 6.51
C ILE A 81 -7.90 -14.98 7.03
N VAL A 82 -6.87 -14.91 6.19
CA VAL A 82 -5.59 -14.26 6.50
C VAL A 82 -5.54 -12.90 5.81
N ALA A 83 -5.63 -11.82 6.58
CA ALA A 83 -5.58 -10.43 6.09
C ALA A 83 -4.64 -9.58 6.97
N VAL A 84 -3.36 -9.95 6.98
CA VAL A 84 -2.38 -9.50 7.98
C VAL A 84 -1.35 -8.52 7.42
N GLY A 85 -1.64 -7.82 6.31
CA GLY A 85 -0.75 -6.81 5.73
C GLY A 85 0.71 -7.26 5.59
N PRO A 86 1.70 -6.52 6.11
CA PRO A 86 3.12 -6.83 5.92
C PRO A 86 3.57 -8.14 6.60
N TRP A 87 2.82 -8.65 7.58
CA TRP A 87 3.12 -9.94 8.22
C TRP A 87 2.71 -11.16 7.36
N VAL A 88 2.17 -10.94 6.15
CA VAL A 88 1.70 -12.04 5.28
C VAL A 88 2.78 -13.07 5.00
N LYS A 89 4.05 -12.66 4.85
CA LYS A 89 5.17 -13.58 4.66
C LYS A 89 5.29 -14.60 5.80
N SER A 90 5.27 -14.13 7.05
CA SER A 90 5.39 -15.00 8.22
C SER A 90 4.21 -15.97 8.33
N VAL A 91 2.98 -15.48 8.08
CA VAL A 91 1.78 -16.34 8.11
C VAL A 91 1.75 -17.32 6.94
N TRP A 92 2.25 -16.92 5.77
CA TRP A 92 2.41 -17.77 4.59
C TRP A 92 3.35 -18.95 4.85
N GLU A 93 4.43 -18.72 5.59
CA GLU A 93 5.33 -19.78 6.05
C GLU A 93 4.70 -20.68 7.11
N MET A 94 3.91 -20.13 8.04
CA MET A 94 3.13 -20.94 9.00
C MET A 94 2.12 -21.86 8.30
N LEU A 95 1.61 -21.43 7.14
CA LEU A 95 0.77 -22.25 6.26
C LEU A 95 1.60 -23.21 5.38
N GLU A 96 2.92 -23.26 5.54
CA GLU A 96 3.90 -24.01 4.76
C GLU A 96 3.70 -23.87 3.23
N LEU A 97 3.33 -22.66 2.80
CA LEU A 97 3.15 -22.34 1.38
C LEU A 97 4.49 -22.02 0.71
N PRO A 98 4.60 -22.15 -0.63
CA PRO A 98 5.87 -21.98 -1.34
C PRO A 98 6.53 -20.61 -1.10
N ARG A 99 7.81 -20.62 -0.72
CA ARG A 99 8.62 -19.40 -0.51
C ARG A 99 8.99 -18.68 -1.80
N ALA A 100 8.99 -19.41 -2.90
CA ALA A 100 9.21 -18.89 -4.24
C ALA A 100 8.18 -19.45 -5.23
N VAL A 101 7.98 -18.72 -6.32
CA VAL A 101 7.08 -19.08 -7.41
C VAL A 101 7.83 -19.15 -8.74
N THR A 102 7.24 -19.91 -9.68
CA THR A 102 7.62 -19.83 -11.09
C THR A 102 6.66 -18.90 -11.80
N ILE A 103 7.20 -17.91 -12.50
CA ILE A 103 6.45 -16.91 -13.24
C ILE A 103 6.64 -17.14 -14.73
N LYS A 104 5.53 -17.24 -15.46
CA LYS A 104 5.55 -17.23 -16.93
C LYS A 104 5.48 -15.79 -17.42
N GLY A 105 6.57 -15.32 -18.02
CA GLY A 105 6.67 -14.00 -18.63
C GLY A 105 5.76 -13.84 -19.84
N ALA A 106 5.54 -12.59 -20.26
CA ALA A 106 4.76 -12.27 -21.47
C ALA A 106 5.40 -12.83 -22.75
N ASP A 107 6.71 -13.06 -22.73
CA ASP A 107 7.50 -13.75 -23.76
C ASP A 107 7.35 -15.28 -23.72
N GLY A 108 6.62 -15.81 -22.74
CA GLY A 108 6.45 -17.24 -22.51
C GLY A 108 7.59 -17.91 -21.77
N MET A 109 8.66 -17.19 -21.39
CA MET A 109 9.77 -17.73 -20.61
C MET A 109 9.33 -18.00 -19.17
N LEU A 110 9.90 -19.05 -18.57
CA LEU A 110 9.68 -19.37 -17.16
C LEU A 110 10.82 -18.77 -16.33
N HIS A 111 10.45 -17.95 -15.36
CA HIS A 111 11.34 -17.40 -14.35
C HIS A 111 11.12 -18.18 -13.05
N GLU A 112 12.05 -19.06 -12.72
CA GLU A 112 11.99 -19.91 -11.53
C GLU A 112 12.59 -19.20 -10.32
N ASN A 113 12.25 -19.68 -9.12
CA ASN A 113 12.80 -19.21 -7.85
C ASN A 113 12.59 -17.71 -7.57
N VAL A 114 11.48 -17.13 -8.06
CA VAL A 114 11.12 -15.73 -7.75
C VAL A 114 10.52 -15.69 -6.34
N PRO A 115 11.06 -14.91 -5.39
CA PRO A 115 10.51 -14.82 -4.04
C PRO A 115 9.02 -14.44 -4.05
N THR A 116 8.19 -15.18 -3.32
CA THR A 116 6.75 -14.93 -3.26
C THR A 116 6.43 -13.59 -2.60
N TRP A 117 7.25 -13.17 -1.63
CA TRP A 117 7.09 -11.92 -0.90
C TRP A 117 8.41 -11.17 -0.87
N VAL A 118 8.35 -9.89 -1.24
CA VAL A 118 9.45 -8.93 -1.07
C VAL A 118 8.95 -7.74 -0.28
N PHE A 119 9.86 -7.00 0.35
CA PHE A 119 9.50 -5.84 1.16
C PHE A 119 9.90 -4.53 0.51
N TRP A 120 9.04 -3.53 0.68
CA TRP A 120 9.32 -2.17 0.26
C TRP A 120 9.04 -1.20 1.41
N SER A 121 9.96 -0.27 1.61
CA SER A 121 9.88 0.82 2.58
C SER A 121 9.02 1.94 2.01
N LEU A 122 7.88 2.18 2.63
CA LEU A 122 6.88 3.17 2.25
C LEU A 122 7.36 4.57 2.65
N GLN A 123 7.30 5.49 1.70
CA GLN A 123 7.80 6.85 1.85
C GLN A 123 6.63 7.82 2.01
N GLU A 124 6.29 8.17 3.25
CA GLU A 124 5.14 9.04 3.56
C GLU A 124 5.48 10.04 4.66
N GLY A 125 4.87 11.23 4.61
CA GLY A 125 5.02 12.23 5.65
C GLY A 125 4.02 13.38 5.55
N THR A 126 4.16 14.37 6.43
CA THR A 126 3.23 15.49 6.55
C THR A 126 3.96 16.84 6.58
N LEU A 127 3.57 17.75 5.69
CA LEU A 127 3.93 19.16 5.77
C LEU A 127 2.96 19.89 6.72
N GLY A 128 3.48 20.43 7.83
CA GLY A 128 2.71 21.08 8.89
C GLY A 128 2.25 22.50 8.56
N VAL A 129 1.34 22.61 7.61
CA VAL A 129 0.63 23.85 7.22
C VAL A 129 -0.86 23.73 7.52
N ASP A 130 -1.62 24.81 7.38
CA ASP A 130 -3.09 24.71 7.40
C ASP A 130 -3.53 23.76 6.26
N PRO A 131 -4.28 22.68 6.53
CA PRO A 131 -4.81 21.80 5.48
C PRO A 131 -5.60 22.56 4.39
N ASN A 132 -6.21 23.69 4.77
CA ASN A 132 -6.93 24.56 3.83
C ASN A 132 -6.02 25.32 2.86
N LEU A 133 -4.70 25.28 3.04
CA LEU A 133 -3.74 25.85 2.09
C LEU A 133 -3.88 25.21 0.71
N GLN A 134 -4.25 23.92 0.65
CA GLN A 134 -4.44 23.19 -0.58
C GLN A 134 -5.93 23.06 -0.92
N ARG A 135 -6.37 23.93 -1.84
CA ARG A 135 -7.75 24.06 -2.34
C ARG A 135 -7.73 24.41 -3.82
N THR A 136 -8.82 24.09 -4.52
CA THR A 136 -9.04 24.53 -5.89
C THR A 136 -9.19 26.06 -5.96
N ASN A 137 -9.17 26.62 -7.17
CA ASN A 137 -9.37 28.05 -7.41
C ASN A 137 -10.73 28.56 -6.91
N ASP A 138 -11.74 27.70 -6.90
CA ASP A 138 -13.08 28.00 -6.42
C ASP A 138 -13.22 27.82 -4.89
N GLY A 139 -12.15 27.38 -4.21
CA GLY A 139 -12.12 27.16 -2.78
C GLY A 139 -12.60 25.76 -2.35
N ASP A 140 -12.93 24.88 -3.29
CA ASP A 140 -13.36 23.51 -2.99
C ASP A 140 -12.19 22.62 -2.53
N MET A 141 -12.55 21.46 -1.96
CA MET A 141 -11.56 20.43 -1.64
C MET A 141 -10.95 19.89 -2.93
N PRO A 142 -9.61 19.81 -3.03
CA PRO A 142 -8.97 19.27 -4.21
C PRO A 142 -9.01 17.74 -4.21
N PRO A 143 -8.87 17.10 -5.40
CA PRO A 143 -8.60 15.67 -5.45
C PRO A 143 -7.25 15.35 -4.80
N VAL A 144 -6.99 14.05 -4.56
CA VAL A 144 -5.61 13.61 -4.33
C VAL A 144 -4.83 13.86 -5.61
N ILE A 145 -3.73 14.59 -5.52
CA ILE A 145 -2.88 14.87 -6.68
C ILE A 145 -1.79 13.81 -6.70
N HIS A 146 -1.64 13.15 -7.85
CA HIS A 146 -0.50 12.30 -8.18
C HIS A 146 0.28 12.97 -9.31
N VAL A 147 1.60 12.98 -9.19
CA VAL A 147 2.50 13.54 -10.19
C VAL A 147 3.62 12.55 -10.43
N ASP A 148 3.78 12.13 -11.68
CA ASP A 148 4.93 11.40 -12.17
C ASP A 148 5.60 12.25 -13.25
N THR A 149 6.92 12.41 -13.19
CA THR A 149 7.67 13.22 -14.16
C THR A 149 9.13 12.76 -14.28
N ASP A 150 9.72 13.01 -15.45
CA ASP A 150 11.14 12.86 -15.75
C ASP A 150 11.90 14.19 -15.71
N ALA A 151 11.24 15.30 -15.37
CA ALA A 151 11.90 16.58 -15.16
C ALA A 151 12.83 16.51 -13.94
N ALA A 152 14.02 17.10 -14.04
CA ALA A 152 14.95 17.17 -12.91
C ALA A 152 14.29 17.87 -11.71
N LEU A 153 14.38 17.25 -10.53
CA LEU A 153 13.90 17.84 -9.30
C LEU A 153 15.01 18.69 -8.68
N HIS A 154 14.72 19.96 -8.46
CA HIS A 154 15.61 20.89 -7.76
C HIS A 154 15.10 21.17 -6.35
N SER A 155 16.03 21.28 -5.42
CA SER A 155 15.81 21.66 -4.04
C SER A 155 15.15 23.04 -3.94
N CYS A 156 14.03 23.12 -3.24
CA CYS A 156 13.35 24.39 -2.98
C CYS A 156 14.06 25.25 -1.91
N VAL A 157 15.16 24.77 -1.34
CA VAL A 157 15.93 25.44 -0.28
C VAL A 157 17.14 26.17 -0.86
N ASP A 158 17.89 25.50 -1.75
CA ASP A 158 19.19 25.97 -2.25
C ASP A 158 19.39 25.80 -3.77
N GLY A 159 18.41 25.23 -4.48
CA GLY A 159 18.45 25.04 -5.94
C GLY A 159 19.32 23.88 -6.42
N SER A 160 19.95 23.12 -5.51
CA SER A 160 20.71 21.91 -5.85
C SER A 160 19.82 20.87 -6.55
N VAL A 161 20.42 20.00 -7.37
CA VAL A 161 19.70 18.89 -8.00
C VAL A 161 19.47 17.81 -6.94
N VAL A 162 18.20 17.47 -6.68
CA VAL A 162 17.81 16.37 -5.80
C VAL A 162 17.84 15.04 -6.57
N THR A 163 17.29 15.03 -7.79
CA THR A 163 17.37 13.88 -8.70
C THR A 163 17.20 14.33 -10.15
N ASP A 164 17.87 13.66 -11.07
CA ASP A 164 17.69 13.77 -12.53
C ASP A 164 17.00 12.52 -13.13
N GLN A 165 16.60 11.57 -12.28
CA GLN A 165 15.85 10.37 -12.66
C GLN A 165 14.35 10.64 -12.57
N MET A 166 13.54 9.77 -13.19
CA MET A 166 12.09 9.81 -13.03
C MET A 166 11.68 9.68 -11.56
N TRP A 167 10.76 10.53 -11.13
CA TRP A 167 10.24 10.55 -9.76
C TRP A 167 8.75 10.80 -9.76
N GLY A 168 8.11 10.45 -8.64
CA GLY A 168 6.69 10.68 -8.47
C GLY A 168 6.31 10.89 -7.01
N ILE A 169 5.31 11.74 -6.80
CA ILE A 169 4.72 12.00 -5.50
C ILE A 169 3.21 11.97 -5.59
N TYR A 170 2.58 11.76 -4.44
CA TYR A 170 1.18 12.06 -4.25
C TYR A 170 0.98 12.90 -3.00
N TYR A 171 -0.07 13.71 -2.97
CA TYR A 171 -0.37 14.55 -1.82
C TYR A 171 -1.83 14.99 -1.79
N LYS A 172 -2.31 15.25 -0.57
CA LYS A 172 -3.66 15.72 -0.28
C LYS A 172 -3.68 16.55 1.01
N PRO A 173 -4.69 17.42 1.21
CA PRO A 173 -4.99 17.93 2.54
C PRO A 173 -5.26 16.79 3.52
N ASP A 174 -4.83 16.94 4.76
CA ASP A 174 -5.17 16.03 5.84
C ASP A 174 -5.47 16.78 7.13
N PHE A 175 -6.73 16.71 7.57
CA PHE A 175 -7.18 17.38 8.80
C PHE A 175 -6.89 16.56 10.06
N HIS A 176 -6.64 15.26 9.92
CA HIS A 176 -6.29 14.40 11.05
C HIS A 176 -4.83 14.57 11.42
N PHE A 177 -3.94 14.45 10.44
CA PHE A 177 -2.52 14.73 10.60
C PHE A 177 -2.23 16.23 10.63
N GLY A 178 -3.16 17.10 10.24
CA GLY A 178 -3.05 18.55 10.36
C GLY A 178 -1.97 19.13 9.45
N GLY A 179 -2.13 18.95 8.15
CA GLY A 179 -1.18 19.40 7.14
C GLY A 179 -1.57 19.04 5.71
N ILE A 180 -0.55 19.02 4.85
CA ILE A 180 -0.59 18.30 3.58
C ILE A 180 0.14 16.98 3.80
N GLN A 181 -0.55 15.87 3.61
CA GLN A 181 -0.01 14.52 3.78
C GLN A 181 0.12 13.85 2.41
N GLY A 182 1.14 13.02 2.28
CA GLY A 182 1.31 12.19 1.10
C GLY A 182 2.65 11.47 1.12
N GLY A 183 3.09 11.05 -0.06
CA GLY A 183 4.25 10.19 -0.17
C GLY A 183 4.90 10.21 -1.54
N ALA A 184 5.93 9.41 -1.69
CA ALA A 184 6.67 9.18 -2.92
C ALA A 184 6.71 7.68 -3.26
N ALA A 185 7.34 7.34 -4.38
CA ALA A 185 7.59 5.94 -4.72
C ALA A 185 8.36 5.24 -3.57
N PRO A 186 7.94 4.02 -3.17
CA PRO A 186 8.60 3.31 -2.10
C PRO A 186 9.96 2.77 -2.53
N PHE A 187 10.81 2.46 -1.55
CA PHE A 187 12.12 1.87 -1.82
C PHE A 187 12.08 0.37 -1.61
N LYS A 188 12.57 -0.38 -2.59
CA LYS A 188 12.77 -1.82 -2.42
C LYS A 188 13.79 -2.06 -1.31
N VAL A 189 13.44 -2.89 -0.34
CA VAL A 189 14.36 -3.29 0.73
C VAL A 189 15.40 -4.23 0.12
N ALA A 190 16.69 -3.88 0.28
CA ALA A 190 17.80 -4.63 -0.33
C ALA A 190 18.21 -5.89 0.43
N ALA A 191 17.68 -6.10 1.64
CA ALA A 191 17.91 -7.30 2.44
C ALA A 191 17.15 -8.51 1.89
N ASP A 192 17.61 -9.72 2.25
CA ASP A 192 16.84 -10.94 2.02
C ASP A 192 15.50 -10.82 2.77
N PRO A 193 14.35 -11.15 2.15
CA PRO A 193 13.06 -11.11 2.83
C PRO A 193 13.00 -11.93 4.13
N ASP A 194 13.84 -12.95 4.30
CA ASP A 194 13.95 -13.74 5.53
C ASP A 194 14.62 -12.95 6.68
N ASP A 195 15.43 -11.94 6.36
CA ASP A 195 16.16 -11.11 7.32
C ASP A 195 15.45 -9.79 7.67
N VAL A 196 14.29 -9.51 7.05
CA VAL A 196 13.55 -8.26 7.26
C VAL A 196 12.69 -8.31 8.53
N ALA A 197 12.94 -7.38 9.45
CA ALA A 197 12.14 -7.22 10.66
C ALA A 197 10.93 -6.30 10.42
N VAL A 198 9.73 -6.85 10.33
CA VAL A 198 8.49 -6.05 10.23
C VAL A 198 8.15 -5.36 11.56
N ASP A 199 8.47 -6.02 12.68
CA ASP A 199 8.25 -5.51 14.04
C ASP A 199 9.55 -4.90 14.63
N PRO A 200 9.47 -3.80 15.39
CA PRO A 200 8.27 -2.98 15.63
C PRO A 200 7.81 -2.25 14.36
N TYR A 201 6.50 -2.10 14.20
CA TYR A 201 5.88 -1.61 12.96
C TYR A 201 5.55 -0.11 12.99
N GLY A 202 5.51 0.50 11.80
CA GLY A 202 5.07 1.89 11.62
C GLY A 202 6.02 2.88 12.30
N PRO A 203 5.51 3.90 13.02
CA PRO A 203 6.34 4.92 13.68
C PRO A 203 7.33 4.37 14.72
N GLU A 204 7.12 3.15 15.22
CA GLU A 204 8.04 2.50 16.18
C GLU A 204 9.20 1.77 15.48
N SER A 205 9.14 1.60 14.15
CA SER A 205 10.18 0.95 13.37
C SER A 205 11.48 1.77 13.39
N PRO A 206 12.65 1.15 13.65
CA PRO A 206 13.93 1.83 13.52
C PRO A 206 14.39 1.98 12.07
N ASP A 207 13.90 1.12 11.17
CA ASP A 207 14.45 0.95 9.82
C ASP A 207 13.54 1.52 8.71
N PHE A 208 12.23 1.49 8.93
CA PHE A 208 11.23 1.80 7.89
C PHE A 208 10.46 3.08 8.19
N VAL A 209 11.20 4.10 8.63
CA VAL A 209 10.70 5.47 8.81
C VAL A 209 11.43 6.44 7.89
N VAL A 210 10.74 7.47 7.44
CA VAL A 210 11.31 8.49 6.57
C VAL A 210 12.28 9.40 7.32
N GLY A 211 13.33 9.85 6.64
CA GLY A 211 14.35 10.76 7.17
C GLY A 211 14.36 12.13 6.48
N GLU A 212 15.38 12.93 6.80
CA GLU A 212 15.57 14.28 6.26
C GLU A 212 15.66 14.30 4.72
N GLU A 213 16.25 13.28 4.11
CA GLU A 213 16.34 13.16 2.65
C GLU A 213 14.96 13.08 1.99
N PHE A 214 14.04 12.29 2.56
CA PHE A 214 12.67 12.23 2.09
C PHE A 214 11.95 13.56 2.30
N ALA A 215 12.08 14.17 3.48
CA ALA A 215 11.48 15.46 3.76
C ALA A 215 11.94 16.55 2.76
N HIS A 216 13.25 16.58 2.50
CA HIS A 216 13.87 17.51 1.56
C HIS A 216 13.37 17.29 0.13
N MET A 217 13.39 16.05 -0.34
CA MET A 217 12.90 15.67 -1.66
C MET A 217 11.40 15.98 -1.81
N TRP A 218 10.57 15.49 -0.89
CA TRP A 218 9.12 15.54 -1.01
C TRP A 218 8.59 16.97 -0.93
N VAL A 219 9.10 17.81 -0.02
CA VAL A 219 8.68 19.22 0.02
C VAL A 219 9.21 20.01 -1.18
N SER A 220 10.40 19.67 -1.71
CA SER A 220 10.88 20.25 -2.97
C SER A 220 9.99 19.84 -4.15
N ALA A 221 9.51 18.59 -4.17
CA ALA A 221 8.57 18.09 -5.16
C ALA A 221 7.20 18.76 -5.05
N LEU A 222 6.69 19.04 -3.84
CA LEU A 222 5.50 19.87 -3.63
C LEU A 222 5.69 21.26 -4.23
N ALA A 223 6.82 21.93 -3.95
CA ALA A 223 7.13 23.24 -4.48
C ALA A 223 7.32 23.23 -6.02
N HIS A 224 7.90 22.17 -6.58
CA HIS A 224 7.94 21.96 -8.03
C HIS A 224 6.53 21.89 -8.62
N CYS A 225 5.60 21.21 -7.93
CA CYS A 225 4.23 21.06 -8.43
C CYS A 225 3.41 22.35 -8.35
N GLN A 226 3.45 23.02 -7.18
CA GLN A 226 2.62 24.18 -6.91
C GLN A 226 3.39 25.25 -6.13
N LYS A 227 3.27 26.50 -6.61
CA LYS A 227 3.99 27.65 -6.06
C LYS A 227 3.70 27.89 -4.57
N ARG A 228 2.47 27.59 -4.09
CA ARG A 228 2.12 27.79 -2.67
C ARG A 228 2.99 27.02 -1.67
N PHE A 229 3.68 25.97 -2.12
CA PHE A 229 4.55 25.16 -1.26
C PHE A 229 6.01 25.62 -1.25
N GLU A 230 6.37 26.65 -2.03
CA GLU A 230 7.69 27.28 -1.95
C GLU A 230 7.95 27.84 -0.54
N GLY A 231 9.17 27.65 -0.03
CA GLY A 231 9.59 28.13 1.29
C GLY A 231 8.94 27.43 2.48
N GLN A 232 8.16 26.35 2.28
CA GLN A 232 7.48 25.66 3.37
C GLN A 232 8.34 24.59 4.07
N MET A 233 9.57 24.31 3.60
CA MET A 233 10.48 23.31 4.19
C MET A 233 10.57 23.38 5.73
N PRO A 234 10.73 24.56 6.37
CA PRO A 234 10.84 24.64 7.83
C PRO A 234 9.59 24.20 8.60
N LYS A 235 8.46 23.97 7.91
CA LYS A 235 7.19 23.53 8.50
C LYS A 235 6.96 22.02 8.35
N TYR A 236 7.88 21.27 7.76
CA TYR A 236 7.75 19.82 7.71
C TYR A 236 7.66 19.24 9.13
N LYS A 237 6.73 18.29 9.35
CA LYS A 237 6.61 17.63 10.64
C LYS A 237 7.66 16.55 10.74
N ASN A 238 8.71 16.82 11.49
CA ASN A 238 9.78 15.85 11.73
C ASN A 238 9.32 14.83 12.79
N GLU A 239 8.49 13.89 12.36
CA GLU A 239 7.98 12.78 13.16
C GLU A 239 8.17 11.44 12.41
N PRO A 240 8.46 10.34 13.11
CA PRO A 240 8.56 9.03 12.48
C PRO A 240 7.29 8.69 11.70
N SER A 241 7.43 8.49 10.39
CA SER A 241 6.34 8.22 9.45
C SER A 241 6.86 7.36 8.30
N GLY A 242 5.97 6.82 7.47
CA GLY A 242 6.27 5.76 6.51
C GLY A 242 5.83 4.40 7.02
N GLY A 243 6.57 3.35 6.64
CA GLY A 243 6.32 1.99 7.08
C GLY A 243 6.88 0.96 6.11
N ILE A 244 6.43 -0.27 6.23
CA ILE A 244 6.84 -1.37 5.37
C ILE A 244 5.62 -2.10 4.81
N GLY A 245 5.69 -2.46 3.53
CA GLY A 245 4.70 -3.30 2.87
C GLY A 245 5.33 -4.59 2.37
N ALA A 246 4.57 -5.68 2.43
CA ALA A 246 4.88 -6.93 1.73
C ALA A 246 4.22 -6.89 0.34
N PHE A 247 5.00 -7.16 -0.69
CA PHE A 247 4.59 -7.10 -2.08
C PHE A 247 4.74 -8.48 -2.70
N SER A 248 3.72 -8.89 -3.45
CA SER A 248 3.77 -10.04 -4.33
C SER A 248 4.76 -9.80 -5.48
N PRO A 249 5.11 -10.81 -6.28
CA PRO A 249 6.13 -10.68 -7.33
C PRO A 249 5.81 -9.62 -8.40
N ASP A 250 4.53 -9.38 -8.68
CA ASP A 250 4.07 -8.35 -9.62
C ASP A 250 3.56 -7.08 -8.92
N SER A 251 3.72 -6.98 -7.59
CA SER A 251 3.22 -5.87 -6.77
C SER A 251 1.70 -5.69 -6.77
N PHE A 252 0.94 -6.66 -7.31
CA PHE A 252 -0.52 -6.66 -7.27
C PHE A 252 -1.07 -7.61 -6.20
N PRO A 253 -2.27 -7.37 -5.67
CA PRO A 253 -2.88 -8.22 -4.67
C PRO A 253 -2.94 -9.71 -5.05
N VAL A 254 -2.94 -10.58 -4.04
CA VAL A 254 -3.28 -12.00 -4.17
C VAL A 254 -4.51 -12.26 -3.31
N PHE A 255 -5.58 -12.70 -3.96
CA PHE A 255 -6.83 -13.11 -3.32
C PHE A 255 -7.15 -14.53 -3.72
N ASP A 256 -6.88 -15.49 -2.85
CA ASP A 256 -7.10 -16.89 -3.20
C ASP A 256 -7.30 -17.80 -2.00
N VAL A 257 -7.78 -19.01 -2.30
CA VAL A 257 -7.95 -20.08 -1.31
C VAL A 257 -6.76 -21.02 -1.35
N PHE A 258 -6.14 -21.19 -0.19
CA PHE A 258 -5.08 -22.14 0.07
C PHE A 258 -5.55 -23.16 1.09
N ARG A 259 -4.84 -24.29 1.18
CA ARG A 259 -5.11 -25.29 2.22
C ARG A 259 -6.60 -25.69 2.30
N GLU A 260 -7.28 -25.71 1.16
CA GLU A 260 -8.71 -26.03 0.99
C GLU A 260 -9.72 -25.04 1.62
N ASN A 261 -9.42 -24.43 2.78
CA ASN A 261 -10.34 -23.55 3.53
C ASN A 261 -9.65 -22.31 4.17
N CYS A 262 -8.49 -21.90 3.65
CA CYS A 262 -7.77 -20.73 4.13
C CYS A 262 -7.71 -19.66 3.03
N TYR A 263 -8.54 -18.62 3.14
CA TYR A 263 -8.52 -17.51 2.19
C TYR A 263 -7.43 -16.51 2.57
N VAL A 264 -6.48 -16.27 1.68
CA VAL A 264 -5.42 -15.26 1.88
C VAL A 264 -5.80 -13.98 1.12
N ILE A 265 -5.82 -12.86 1.85
CA ILE A 265 -5.99 -11.50 1.36
C ILE A 265 -4.64 -10.78 1.53
N ALA A 266 -3.79 -10.87 0.51
CA ALA A 266 -2.53 -10.13 0.44
C ALA A 266 -2.71 -8.94 -0.49
N ASP A 267 -2.64 -7.72 0.03
CA ASP A 267 -3.09 -6.52 -0.67
C ASP A 267 -2.00 -5.77 -1.43
N SER A 268 -0.72 -6.14 -1.26
CA SER A 268 0.45 -5.44 -1.82
C SER A 268 0.39 -3.92 -1.58
N ASN A 269 0.02 -3.52 -0.36
CA ASN A 269 -0.08 -2.11 0.07
C ASN A 269 -1.20 -1.28 -0.60
N HIS A 270 -2.24 -1.93 -1.11
CA HIS A 270 -3.43 -1.26 -1.68
C HIS A 270 -4.69 -1.39 -0.83
N GLY A 271 -4.62 -2.01 0.35
CA GLY A 271 -5.77 -2.53 1.07
C GLY A 271 -6.81 -1.48 1.42
N PHE A 272 -6.39 -0.26 1.82
CA PHE A 272 -7.35 0.74 2.28
C PHE A 272 -8.32 1.19 1.17
N LYS A 273 -7.82 1.52 -0.03
CA LYS A 273 -8.67 1.89 -1.18
C LYS A 273 -9.49 0.70 -1.70
N MET A 274 -9.06 -0.52 -1.41
CA MET A 274 -9.75 -1.74 -1.80
C MET A 274 -10.56 -2.40 -0.67
N ILE A 275 -10.88 -1.67 0.39
CA ILE A 275 -11.55 -2.23 1.57
C ILE A 275 -12.90 -2.92 1.25
N GLY A 276 -13.54 -2.55 0.14
CA GLY A 276 -14.73 -3.22 -0.40
C GLY A 276 -14.51 -4.68 -0.83
N VAL A 277 -13.26 -5.13 -1.01
CA VAL A 277 -12.92 -6.52 -1.37
C VAL A 277 -13.41 -7.52 -0.33
N GLY A 278 -13.51 -7.11 0.95
CA GLY A 278 -14.04 -7.98 2.01
C GLY A 278 -15.43 -8.52 1.71
N LYS A 279 -16.28 -7.74 1.01
CA LYS A 279 -17.58 -8.21 0.54
C LYS A 279 -17.44 -9.29 -0.54
N LEU A 280 -16.57 -9.08 -1.52
CA LEU A 280 -16.36 -10.05 -2.61
C LEU A 280 -15.78 -11.37 -2.08
N VAL A 281 -14.86 -11.30 -1.13
CA VAL A 281 -14.31 -12.49 -0.45
C VAL A 281 -15.39 -13.23 0.33
N ALA A 282 -16.22 -12.51 1.09
CA ALA A 282 -17.31 -13.13 1.84
C ALA A 282 -18.32 -13.83 0.90
N GLU A 283 -18.70 -13.18 -0.20
CA GLU A 283 -19.58 -13.77 -1.22
C GLU A 283 -18.95 -15.03 -1.84
N GLU A 284 -17.64 -15.02 -2.10
CA GLU A 284 -16.92 -16.16 -2.67
C GLU A 284 -16.83 -17.35 -1.71
N ILE A 285 -16.57 -17.08 -0.42
CA ILE A 285 -16.60 -18.12 0.63
C ILE A 285 -18.00 -18.76 0.72
N CYS A 286 -19.06 -17.98 0.48
CA CYS A 286 -20.43 -18.47 0.41
C CYS A 286 -20.81 -19.11 -0.96
N GLY A 287 -19.83 -19.34 -1.84
CA GLY A 287 -19.99 -20.08 -3.10
C GLY A 287 -20.33 -19.22 -4.32
N ALA A 288 -20.40 -17.89 -4.19
CA ALA A 288 -20.51 -17.01 -5.35
C ALA A 288 -19.18 -16.95 -6.11
N ARG A 289 -19.22 -16.58 -7.40
CA ARG A 289 -18.01 -16.29 -8.18
C ARG A 289 -18.04 -14.86 -8.67
N SER A 290 -16.91 -14.17 -8.53
CA SER A 290 -16.74 -12.81 -9.04
C SER A 290 -15.63 -12.78 -10.08
N LYS A 291 -15.98 -12.35 -11.30
CA LYS A 291 -14.99 -12.12 -12.37
C LYS A 291 -13.96 -11.06 -12.01
N LEU A 292 -14.29 -10.17 -11.06
CA LEU A 292 -13.37 -9.14 -10.57
C LEU A 292 -12.19 -9.74 -9.79
N MET A 293 -12.33 -10.95 -9.25
CA MET A 293 -11.30 -11.63 -8.47
C MET A 293 -10.33 -12.44 -9.35
N GLU A 294 -10.74 -12.81 -10.57
CA GLU A 294 -9.95 -13.65 -11.49
C GLU A 294 -8.52 -13.11 -11.76
N PRO A 295 -8.30 -11.79 -11.96
CA PRO A 295 -6.96 -11.27 -12.16
C PRO A 295 -6.04 -11.41 -10.94
N PHE A 296 -6.59 -11.49 -9.72
CA PHE A 296 -5.83 -11.52 -8.47
C PHE A 296 -5.53 -12.93 -7.96
N ARG A 297 -5.83 -13.97 -8.75
CA ARG A 297 -5.53 -15.36 -8.39
C ARG A 297 -4.04 -15.61 -8.34
N PHE A 298 -3.64 -16.53 -7.48
CA PHE A 298 -2.23 -16.93 -7.36
C PHE A 298 -1.78 -17.68 -8.61
N SER A 299 -2.68 -18.41 -9.27
CA SER A 299 -2.37 -19.15 -10.49
C SER A 299 -1.95 -18.26 -11.67
N ARG A 300 -2.22 -16.95 -11.61
CA ARG A 300 -1.83 -15.99 -12.66
C ARG A 300 -0.34 -16.05 -12.99
N TYR A 301 0.50 -16.36 -12.01
CA TYR A 301 1.94 -16.43 -12.17
C TYR A 301 2.35 -17.54 -13.14
N ILE A 302 1.90 -18.77 -12.90
CA ILE A 302 2.25 -19.90 -13.77
C ILE A 302 1.49 -19.87 -15.10
N GLU A 303 0.29 -19.29 -15.12
CA GLU A 303 -0.52 -19.14 -16.33
C GLU A 303 -0.01 -18.01 -17.25
N GLY A 304 0.81 -17.10 -16.73
CA GLY A 304 1.30 -15.91 -17.45
C GLY A 304 0.23 -14.84 -17.65
N LYS A 305 -0.77 -14.78 -16.76
CA LYS A 305 -1.84 -13.77 -16.75
C LYS A 305 -1.48 -12.60 -15.82
N LEU A 306 -0.25 -12.12 -15.93
CA LEU A 306 0.27 -11.06 -15.09
C LEU A 306 -0.47 -9.74 -15.33
N HIS A 307 -0.50 -8.90 -14.31
CA HIS A 307 -1.01 -7.54 -14.46
C HIS A 307 -0.09 -6.70 -15.36
N PRO A 308 -0.65 -5.71 -16.09
CA PRO A 308 0.15 -4.79 -16.89
C PRO A 308 1.04 -3.92 -16.00
N VAL A 309 2.19 -3.53 -16.54
CA VAL A 309 3.12 -2.59 -15.91
C VAL A 309 3.12 -1.30 -16.73
N SER A 310 3.06 -0.14 -16.08
CA SER A 310 3.20 1.16 -16.71
C SER A 310 4.63 1.71 -16.63
N ASN A 311 4.87 2.86 -17.26
CA ASN A 311 6.11 3.61 -17.14
C ASN A 311 6.10 4.60 -15.95
N SER A 312 5.49 4.21 -14.83
CA SER A 312 5.44 5.00 -13.60
C SER A 312 6.61 4.64 -12.69
N PRO A 313 7.12 5.58 -11.86
CA PRO A 313 8.06 5.27 -10.79
C PRO A 313 7.43 4.39 -9.68
N PHE A 314 6.10 4.29 -9.62
CA PHE A 314 5.41 3.41 -8.68
C PHE A 314 5.31 1.98 -9.26
N PRO A 315 5.64 0.93 -8.48
CA PRO A 315 5.77 -0.44 -9.01
C PRO A 315 4.45 -1.15 -9.30
N TRP A 316 3.31 -0.51 -9.02
CA TRP A 316 1.95 -1.05 -9.16
C TRP A 316 1.06 -0.26 -10.12
N SER A 317 1.65 0.70 -10.82
CA SER A 317 0.95 1.53 -11.80
C SER A 317 1.08 0.94 -13.19
#